data_AF-A0AAV7DME3-F1
#
_entry.id   AF-A0AAV7DME3-F1
#
_cell.length_a   1.000
_cell.length_b   1.000
_cell.length_c   1.000
_cell.angle_alpha   90.00
_cell.angle_beta   90.00
_cell.angle_gamma   90.00
#
_symmetry.space_group_name_H-M   'P 1'
#
loop_
_entity.id
_entity.type
_entity.pdbx_description
1 polymer ?
#
loop_
_entity_poly.entity_id
_entity_poly.type
_entity_poly.pdbx_seq_one_letter_code
_entity_poly.pdbx_strand_id
1 'polypeptide(L)'
;MQLCDAIHNKLLEKNRESQLIYNTMEHSKGLCSQIVKSQKETVTLEAKWIEVRKRRMELKETCTKVLAELRAMKESENNFFAQMDDGKIRKINKYIAKEIDIVTVIQNVFQRLILGSSVNWAEDPKLKEIVLKLGQNPASS
;
A
#
# COMPACT_ATOMS: atom_id res chain seq x y z
N MET A 1 -54.79 -37.73 -13.66
CA MET A 1 -55.15 -38.95 -12.90
C MET A 1 -55.09 -40.17 -13.82
N GLN A 2 -55.86 -40.19 -14.92
CA GLN A 2 -55.94 -41.31 -15.88
C GLN A 2 -54.62 -41.96 -16.34
N LEU A 3 -53.54 -41.20 -16.59
CA LEU A 3 -52.26 -41.77 -17.01
C LEU A 3 -51.55 -42.53 -15.88
N CYS A 4 -51.52 -41.98 -14.66
CA CYS A 4 -50.92 -42.65 -13.50
C CYS A 4 -51.71 -43.91 -13.15
N ASP A 5 -53.04 -43.84 -13.23
CA ASP A 5 -53.92 -44.97 -12.97
C ASP A 5 -53.73 -46.08 -14.04
N ALA A 6 -53.58 -45.70 -15.32
CA ALA A 6 -53.28 -46.65 -16.40
C ALA A 6 -51.91 -47.32 -16.25
N ILE A 7 -50.87 -46.55 -15.88
CA ILE A 7 -49.53 -47.08 -15.60
C ILE A 7 -49.58 -48.02 -14.38
N HIS A 8 -50.29 -47.64 -13.33
CA HIS A 8 -50.46 -48.46 -12.13
C HIS A 8 -51.12 -49.81 -12.47
N ASN A 9 -52.23 -49.79 -13.22
CA ASN A 9 -52.90 -51.00 -13.67
C ASN A 9 -51.99 -51.86 -14.55
N LYS A 10 -51.22 -51.25 -15.46
CA LYS A 10 -50.25 -51.98 -16.30
C LYS A 10 -49.10 -52.60 -15.50
N LEU A 11 -48.69 -52.00 -14.38
CA LEU A 11 -47.66 -52.56 -13.51
C LEU A 11 -48.16 -53.79 -12.72
N LEU A 12 -49.47 -53.87 -12.44
CA LEU A 12 -50.08 -55.03 -11.76
C LEU A 12 -50.09 -56.29 -12.63
N GLU A 13 -50.08 -56.17 -13.96
CA GLU A 13 -50.06 -57.30 -14.90
C GLU A 13 -48.78 -58.15 -14.82
N LYS A 14 -47.70 -57.64 -14.20
CA LYS A 14 -46.42 -58.34 -13.95
C LYS A 14 -45.84 -59.08 -15.17
N ASN A 15 -46.10 -58.57 -16.37
CA ASN A 15 -45.61 -59.13 -17.61
C ASN A 15 -44.31 -58.42 -18.05
N ARG A 16 -43.77 -58.83 -19.20
CA ARG A 16 -42.52 -58.28 -19.74
C ARG A 16 -42.62 -56.77 -20.01
N GLU A 17 -43.77 -56.27 -20.45
CA GLU A 17 -44.02 -54.84 -20.66
C GLU A 17 -44.06 -54.09 -19.33
N SER A 18 -44.74 -54.63 -18.30
CA SER A 18 -44.75 -54.07 -16.94
C SER A 18 -43.33 -53.87 -16.40
N GLN A 19 -42.44 -54.86 -16.61
CA GLN A 19 -41.04 -54.77 -16.16
C GLN A 19 -40.25 -53.69 -16.91
N LEU A 20 -40.47 -53.55 -18.22
CA LEU A 20 -39.85 -52.50 -19.04
C LEU A 20 -40.29 -51.11 -18.59
N ILE A 21 -41.59 -50.93 -18.31
CA ILE A 21 -42.14 -49.67 -17.78
C ILE A 21 -41.49 -49.35 -16.43
N TYR A 22 -41.44 -50.31 -15.51
CA TYR A 22 -40.82 -50.11 -14.19
C TYR A 22 -39.34 -49.71 -14.30
N ASN A 23 -38.54 -50.46 -15.07
CA ASN A 23 -37.12 -50.18 -15.25
C ASN A 23 -36.89 -48.79 -15.87
N THR A 24 -37.75 -48.39 -16.81
CA THR A 24 -37.68 -47.06 -17.44
C THR A 24 -38.02 -45.96 -16.44
N MET A 25 -39.04 -46.16 -15.59
CA MET A 25 -39.42 -45.20 -14.55
C MET A 25 -38.33 -45.05 -13.48
N GLU A 26 -37.74 -46.15 -13.02
CA GLU A 26 -36.61 -46.10 -12.08
C GLU A 26 -35.39 -45.41 -12.69
N HIS A 27 -35.08 -45.67 -13.96
CA HIS A 27 -34.01 -44.97 -14.65
C HIS A 27 -34.29 -43.45 -14.76
N SER A 28 -35.50 -43.07 -15.19
CA SER A 28 -35.94 -41.67 -15.25
C SER A 28 -35.86 -40.97 -13.90
N LYS A 29 -36.29 -41.64 -12.82
CA LYS A 29 -36.16 -41.13 -11.45
C LYS A 29 -34.69 -40.91 -11.07
N GLY A 30 -33.81 -41.84 -11.43
CA GLY A 30 -32.37 -41.71 -11.22
C GLY A 30 -31.79 -40.50 -11.95
N LEU A 31 -32.15 -40.29 -13.21
CA LEU A 31 -31.74 -39.12 -14.01
C LEU A 31 -32.28 -37.82 -13.40
N CYS A 32 -33.56 -37.75 -13.04
CA CYS A 32 -34.15 -36.59 -12.39
C CYS A 32 -33.43 -36.25 -11.07
N SER A 33 -33.06 -37.25 -10.27
CA SER A 33 -32.29 -37.03 -9.04
C SER A 33 -30.90 -36.42 -9.32
N GLN A 34 -30.23 -36.87 -10.38
CA GLN A 34 -28.92 -36.32 -10.78
C GLN A 34 -29.06 -34.88 -11.30
N ILE A 35 -30.10 -34.59 -12.08
CA ILE A 35 -30.41 -33.25 -12.57
C ILE A 35 -30.62 -32.30 -11.39
N VAL A 36 -31.44 -32.68 -10.42
CA VAL A 36 -31.69 -31.86 -9.22
C VAL A 36 -30.41 -31.63 -8.42
N LYS A 37 -29.55 -32.65 -8.28
CA LYS A 37 -28.26 -32.51 -7.60
C LYS A 37 -27.36 -31.49 -8.32
N SER A 38 -27.22 -31.62 -9.64
CA SER A 38 -26.43 -30.71 -10.47
C SER A 38 -26.96 -29.27 -10.39
N GLN A 39 -28.27 -29.08 -10.44
CA GLN A 39 -28.89 -27.75 -10.30
C GLN A 39 -28.57 -27.11 -8.95
N LYS A 40 -28.62 -27.87 -7.84
CA LYS A 40 -28.25 -27.36 -6.51
C LYS A 40 -26.78 -26.95 -6.43
N GLU A 41 -25.89 -27.74 -7.04
CA GLU A 41 -24.47 -27.42 -7.12
C GLU A 41 -24.24 -26.14 -7.94
N THR A 42 -24.91 -25.99 -9.08
CA THR A 42 -24.85 -24.77 -9.90
C THR A 42 -25.28 -23.53 -9.12
N VAL A 43 -26.43 -23.56 -8.44
CA VAL A 43 -26.91 -22.43 -7.63
C VAL A 43 -25.90 -22.07 -6.52
N THR A 44 -25.29 -23.08 -5.90
CA THR A 44 -24.26 -22.87 -4.87
C THR A 44 -23.01 -22.21 -5.45
N LEU A 45 -22.57 -22.64 -6.63
CA LEU A 45 -21.41 -22.06 -7.32
C LEU A 45 -21.68 -20.65 -7.81
N GLU A 46 -22.87 -20.37 -8.33
CA GLU A 46 -23.30 -19.04 -8.74
C GLU A 46 -23.28 -18.06 -7.55
N ALA A 47 -23.78 -18.48 -6.39
CA ALA A 47 -23.73 -17.67 -5.17
C ALA A 47 -22.28 -17.31 -4.78
N LYS A 48 -21.37 -18.29 -4.80
CA LYS A 48 -19.94 -18.06 -4.55
C LYS A 48 -19.31 -17.14 -5.60
N TRP A 49 -19.69 -17.28 -6.87
CA TRP A 49 -19.17 -16.43 -7.94
C TRP A 49 -19.62 -14.97 -7.76
N ILE A 50 -20.88 -14.74 -7.39
CA ILE A 50 -21.40 -13.40 -7.06
C ILE A 50 -20.60 -12.78 -5.90
N GLU A 51 -20.31 -13.55 -4.85
CA GLU A 51 -19.50 -13.10 -3.72
C GLU A 51 -18.09 -12.69 -4.16
N VAL A 52 -17.40 -13.53 -4.93
CA VAL A 52 -16.07 -13.22 -5.47
C VAL A 52 -16.10 -11.97 -6.35
N ARG A 53 -17.14 -11.81 -7.17
CA ARG A 53 -17.33 -10.63 -8.01
C ARG A 53 -17.50 -9.36 -7.17
N LYS A 54 -18.27 -9.42 -6.09
CA LYS A 54 -18.45 -8.30 -5.15
C LYS A 54 -17.13 -7.91 -4.50
N ARG A 55 -16.40 -8.87 -3.93
CA ARG A 55 -15.07 -8.62 -3.33
C ARG A 55 -14.08 -8.00 -4.32
N ARG A 56 -14.10 -8.45 -5.59
CA ARG A 56 -13.26 -7.88 -6.65
C ARG A 56 -13.61 -6.43 -6.95
N MET A 57 -14.90 -6.07 -6.91
CA MET A 57 -15.36 -4.69 -7.12
C MET A 57 -14.90 -3.78 -5.99
N GLU A 58 -15.10 -4.19 -4.74
CA GLU A 58 -14.66 -3.46 -3.54
C GLU A 58 -13.13 -3.21 -3.55
N LEU A 59 -12.35 -4.23 -3.92
CA LEU A 59 -10.90 -4.11 -4.07
C LEU A 59 -10.53 -3.11 -5.17
N LYS A 60 -11.22 -3.13 -6.31
CA LYS A 60 -10.98 -2.20 -7.42
C LYS A 60 -11.25 -0.76 -6.98
N GLU A 61 -12.36 -0.51 -6.29
CA GLU A 61 -12.70 0.81 -5.76
C GLU A 61 -11.65 1.31 -4.77
N THR A 62 -11.22 0.45 -3.85
CA THR A 62 -10.18 0.78 -2.86
C THR A 62 -8.86 1.12 -3.56
N CYS A 63 -8.44 0.29 -4.53
CA CYS A 63 -7.22 0.54 -5.30
C CYS A 63 -7.30 1.87 -6.07
N THR A 64 -8.45 2.18 -6.68
CA THR A 64 -8.62 3.46 -7.38
C THR A 64 -8.52 4.67 -6.45
N LYS A 65 -9.03 4.58 -5.22
CA LYS A 65 -8.91 5.64 -4.22
C LYS A 65 -7.46 5.86 -3.80
N VAL A 66 -6.75 4.78 -3.43
CA VAL A 66 -5.33 4.84 -3.05
C VAL A 66 -4.47 5.40 -4.18
N LEU A 67 -4.73 5.00 -5.43
CA LEU A 67 -4.01 5.55 -6.59
C LEU A 67 -4.30 7.04 -6.81
N ALA A 68 -5.53 7.50 -6.54
CA ALA A 68 -5.87 8.92 -6.62
C ALA A 68 -5.15 9.73 -5.53
N GLU A 69 -5.10 9.23 -4.29
CA GLU A 69 -4.38 9.84 -3.17
C GLU A 69 -2.87 9.93 -3.45
N LEU A 70 -2.26 8.85 -3.96
CA LEU A 70 -0.85 8.85 -4.35
C LEU A 70 -0.53 9.88 -5.43
N ARG A 71 -1.41 10.04 -6.43
CA ARG A 71 -1.26 11.06 -7.47
C ARG A 71 -1.35 12.46 -6.88
N ALA A 72 -2.33 12.71 -6.02
CA ALA A 72 -2.49 14.01 -5.36
C ALA A 72 -1.28 14.36 -4.47
N MET A 73 -0.74 13.39 -3.74
CA MET A 73 0.45 13.58 -2.91
C MET A 73 1.68 13.92 -3.78
N LYS A 74 1.88 13.19 -4.88
CA LYS A 74 2.97 13.46 -5.83
C LYS A 74 2.85 14.84 -6.47
N GLU A 75 1.64 15.27 -6.79
CA GLU A 75 1.40 16.61 -7.35
C GLU A 75 1.64 17.70 -6.31
N SER A 76 1.24 17.49 -5.05
CA SER A 76 1.56 18.37 -3.93
C SER A 76 3.08 18.49 -3.71
N GLU A 77 3.80 17.38 -3.76
CA GLU A 77 5.26 17.34 -3.65
C GLU A 77 5.94 18.10 -4.79
N ASN A 78 5.54 17.84 -6.03
CA ASN A 78 6.04 18.57 -7.19
C ASN A 78 5.75 20.07 -7.08
N ASN A 79 4.56 20.46 -6.62
CA ASN A 79 4.20 21.85 -6.41
C ASN A 79 5.02 22.49 -5.27
N PHE A 80 5.30 21.76 -4.20
CA PHE A 80 6.18 22.21 -3.12
C PHE A 80 7.60 22.48 -3.64
N PHE A 81 8.16 21.55 -4.43
CA PHE A 81 9.47 21.75 -5.05
C PHE A 81 9.47 22.86 -6.10
N ALA A 82 8.40 23.04 -6.87
CA ALA A 82 8.27 24.14 -7.83
C ALA A 82 8.12 25.51 -7.14
N GLN A 83 7.52 25.55 -5.94
CA GLN A 83 7.36 26.77 -5.13
C GLN A 83 8.58 27.08 -4.25
N MET A 84 9.47 26.11 -4.03
CA MET A 84 10.83 26.38 -3.56
C MET A 84 11.59 27.11 -4.67
N ASP A 85 11.32 28.41 -4.78
CA ASP A 85 12.07 29.33 -5.62
C ASP A 85 13.56 29.21 -5.26
N ASP A 86 14.37 28.86 -6.26
CA ASP A 86 15.82 28.89 -6.20
C ASP A 86 16.30 30.24 -5.61
N GLY A 87 15.56 31.33 -5.84
CA GLY A 87 15.76 32.63 -5.20
C GLY A 87 15.71 32.64 -3.66
N LYS A 88 14.83 31.87 -3.02
CA LYS A 88 14.76 31.75 -1.54
C LYS A 88 15.94 30.95 -1.00
N ILE A 89 16.28 29.85 -1.66
CA ILE A 89 17.44 29.01 -1.29
C ILE A 89 18.74 29.81 -1.44
N ARG A 90 18.90 30.54 -2.55
CA ARG A 90 20.05 31.44 -2.76
C ARG A 90 20.14 32.55 -1.71
N LYS A 91 19.01 33.14 -1.28
CA LYS A 91 18.99 34.14 -0.21
C LYS A 91 19.42 33.55 1.14
N ILE A 92 18.93 32.37 1.49
CA ILE A 92 19.33 31.66 2.71
C ILE A 92 20.82 31.32 2.67
N ASN A 93 21.31 30.76 1.56
CA ASN A 93 22.73 30.44 1.39
C ASN A 93 23.62 31.69 1.47
N LYS A 94 23.19 32.83 0.90
CA LYS A 94 23.91 34.10 1.02
C LYS A 94 23.94 34.61 2.46
N TYR A 95 22.86 34.44 3.21
CA TYR A 95 22.82 34.81 4.63
C TYR A 95 23.75 33.92 5.45
N ILE A 96 23.70 32.60 5.26
CA ILE A 96 24.58 31.64 5.92
C ILE A 96 26.06 31.93 5.63
N ALA A 97 26.42 32.19 4.36
CA ALA A 97 27.78 32.55 3.99
C ALA A 97 28.27 33.81 4.73
N LYS A 98 27.41 34.84 4.84
CA LYS A 98 27.73 36.06 5.58
C LYS A 98 27.94 35.80 7.07
N GLU A 99 27.10 34.96 7.69
CA GLU A 99 27.26 34.61 9.11
C GLU A 99 28.54 33.81 9.36
N ILE A 100 28.89 32.89 8.45
CA ILE A 100 30.17 32.15 8.49
C ILE A 100 31.36 33.11 8.40
N ASP A 101 31.32 34.10 7.50
CA ASP A 101 32.37 35.11 7.38
C ASP A 101 32.54 35.91 8.68
N ILE A 102 31.43 36.35 9.28
CA ILE A 102 31.44 37.10 10.54
C ILE A 102 32.04 36.26 11.67
N VAL A 103 31.59 35.02 11.83
CA VAL A 103 32.10 34.10 12.86
C VAL A 103 33.59 33.83 12.66
N THR A 104 34.04 33.64 11.42
CA THR A 104 35.45 33.41 11.08
C THR A 104 36.32 34.62 11.46
N VAL A 105 35.86 35.84 11.19
CA VAL A 105 36.57 37.06 11.60
C VAL A 105 36.68 37.14 13.12
N ILE A 106 35.59 36.88 13.83
CA ILE A 106 35.57 36.90 15.30
C ILE A 106 36.54 35.85 15.87
N GLN A 107 36.50 34.61 15.37
CA GLN A 107 37.43 33.55 15.77
C GLN A 107 38.90 33.96 15.57
N ASN A 108 39.23 34.49 14.40
CA ASN A 108 40.58 34.95 14.08
C ASN A 108 41.06 36.08 15.00
N VAL A 109 40.17 37.03 15.35
CA VAL A 109 40.50 38.11 16.29
C VAL A 109 40.79 37.55 17.67
N PHE A 110 39.93 36.68 18.21
CA PHE A 110 40.15 36.07 19.53
C PHE A 110 41.41 35.22 19.56
N GLN A 111 41.68 34.43 18.51
CA GLN A 111 42.89 33.63 18.41
C GLN A 111 44.14 34.52 18.44
N ARG A 112 44.17 35.61 17.67
CA ARG A 112 45.31 36.56 17.65
C ARG A 112 45.48 37.28 18.98
N LEU A 113 44.40 37.66 19.65
CA LEU A 113 44.47 38.31 20.97
C LEU A 113 45.08 37.38 22.01
N ILE A 114 44.65 36.12 22.05
CA ILE A 114 45.21 35.11 22.98
C ILE A 114 46.69 34.89 22.69
N LEU A 115 47.06 34.67 21.42
CA LEU A 115 48.47 34.50 21.03
C LEU A 115 49.33 35.74 21.33
N GLY A 116 48.80 36.96 21.17
CA GLY A 116 49.51 38.21 21.42
C GLY A 116 49.57 38.64 22.89
N SER A 117 48.70 38.09 23.75
CA SER A 117 48.61 38.41 25.18
C SER A 117 49.80 37.93 26.03
N SER A 118 50.74 37.18 25.44
CA SER A 118 51.88 36.57 26.14
C SER A 118 51.51 35.64 27.32
N VAL A 119 50.23 35.27 27.44
CA VAL A 119 49.75 34.24 28.37
C VAL A 119 50.19 32.87 27.86
N ASN A 120 50.71 32.01 28.74
CA ASN A 120 51.08 30.65 28.39
C ASN A 120 49.85 29.74 28.24
N TRP A 121 49.11 29.95 27.15
CA TRP A 121 47.86 29.27 26.85
C TRP A 121 47.99 27.77 26.65
N ALA A 122 49.21 27.27 26.41
CA ALA A 122 49.48 25.85 26.23
C ALA A 122 49.55 25.08 27.56
N GLU A 123 49.82 25.76 28.67
CA GLU A 123 49.90 25.19 30.03
C GLU A 123 48.53 25.04 30.68
N ASP A 124 47.58 25.93 30.38
CA ASP A 124 46.19 25.81 30.84
C ASP A 124 45.40 24.89 29.88
N PRO A 125 44.96 23.71 30.33
CA PRO A 125 44.21 22.78 29.49
C PRO A 125 42.92 23.36 28.90
N LYS A 126 42.22 24.23 29.64
CA LYS A 126 40.98 24.86 29.18
C LYS A 126 41.27 25.91 28.11
N LEU A 127 42.32 26.70 28.30
CA LEU A 127 42.69 27.73 27.34
C LEU A 127 43.25 27.11 26.05
N LYS A 128 44.01 26.02 26.17
CA LYS A 128 44.46 25.20 25.03
C LYS A 128 43.29 24.66 24.21
N GLU A 129 42.26 24.13 24.86
CA GLU A 129 41.05 23.64 24.18
C GLU A 129 40.32 24.76 23.42
N ILE A 130 40.17 25.94 24.05
CA ILE A 130 39.52 27.10 23.44
C ILE A 130 40.29 27.56 22.19
N VAL A 131 41.61 27.72 22.28
CA VAL A 131 42.45 28.15 21.14
C VAL A 131 42.38 27.15 19.98
N LEU A 132 42.39 25.85 20.27
CA LEU A 132 42.27 24.81 19.24
C LEU A 132 40.91 24.84 18.55
N LYS A 133 39.81 25.04 19.30
CA LYS A 133 38.45 25.18 18.72
C LYS A 133 38.31 26.46 17.88
N LEU A 134 38.92 27.57 18.30
CA LEU A 134 38.92 28.82 17.54
C LEU A 134 39.67 28.70 16.21
N GLY A 135 40.66 27.81 16.11
CA GLY A 135 41.40 27.53 14.88
C GLY A 135 40.68 26.59 13.90
N GLN A 136 39.55 25.99 14.26
CA GLN A 136 38.77 25.13 13.38
C GLN A 136 37.86 25.97 12.49
N ASN A 137 37.94 25.76 11.17
CA ASN A 137 37.15 26.49 10.20
C ASN A 137 35.65 26.10 10.32
N PRO A 138 34.74 27.05 10.55
CA PRO A 138 33.31 26.79 10.66
C PRO A 138 32.66 26.30 9.35
N ALA A 139 33.34 26.45 8.20
CA ALA A 139 32.89 25.96 6.90
C ALA A 139 33.32 24.51 6.58
N SER A 140 33.99 23.81 7.50
CA SER A 140 34.60 22.48 7.25
C SER A 140 33.87 21.32 7.93
N SER A 141 32.58 21.46 8.23
CA SER A 141 31.70 20.40 8.77
C SER A 141 30.51 20.13 7.86
#